data_AF-A0A7X3R5Q4-F1
#
_entry.id   AF-A0A7X3R5Q4-F1
#
_cell.length_a   1.000
_cell.length_b   1.000
_cell.length_c   1.000
_cell.angle_alpha   90.00
_cell.angle_beta   90.00
_cell.angle_gamma   90.00
#
_symmetry.space_group_name_H-M   'P 1'
#
loop_
_entity.id
_entity.type
_entity.pdbx_description
1 polymer ?
#
loop_
_entity_poly.entity_id
_entity_poly.type
_entity_poly.pdbx_seq_one_letter_code
_entity_poly.pdbx_strand_id
1 'polypeptide(L)'
;EYAQAGEIADEVTRLFNSGTIDRVDMLYNEFKSAGQQSLVTEQLLPVPPMAVEDDPGFTGYVYEPSQPMLLNDLLPQHLRFQLWRVLLESNTAEEAARMMAMDNATRNASDLIDELTLTANKIRQETITSELMDIVGGAEALK
;
A
#
# COMPACT_ATOMS: atom_id res chain seq x y z
N GLU A 1 13.63 -10.49 1.64
CA GLU A 1 12.49 -10.30 0.73
C GLU A 1 12.42 -11.35 -0.36
N TYR A 2 13.37 -11.43 -1.31
CA TYR A 2 13.33 -12.50 -2.34
C TYR A 2 13.35 -13.92 -1.75
N ALA A 3 14.14 -14.16 -0.70
CA ALA A 3 14.17 -15.46 -0.02
C ALA A 3 12.80 -15.86 0.57
N GLN A 4 12.09 -14.92 1.19
CA GLN A 4 10.75 -15.15 1.75
C GLN A 4 9.72 -15.39 0.65
N ALA A 5 9.77 -14.62 -0.44
CA ALA A 5 8.95 -14.87 -1.62
C ALA A 5 9.22 -16.28 -2.20
N GLY A 6 10.49 -16.71 -2.16
CA GLY A 6 10.94 -18.04 -2.54
C GLY A 6 10.33 -19.15 -1.70
N GLU A 7 10.36 -18.99 -0.37
CA GLU A 7 9.77 -19.96 0.57
C GLU A 7 8.26 -20.11 0.36
N ILE A 8 7.54 -18.99 0.18
CA ILE A 8 6.11 -18.99 -0.11
C ILE A 8 5.83 -19.69 -1.46
N ALA A 9 6.61 -19.36 -2.50
CA ALA A 9 6.46 -19.97 -3.81
C ALA A 9 6.66 -21.49 -3.76
N ASP A 10 7.68 -21.95 -3.02
CA ASP A 10 7.99 -23.37 -2.88
C ASP A 10 6.90 -24.11 -2.10
N GLU A 11 6.34 -23.49 -1.06
CA GLU A 11 5.22 -24.06 -0.29
C GLU A 11 3.96 -24.19 -1.14
N VAL A 12 3.56 -23.11 -1.81
CA VAL A 12 2.39 -23.08 -2.69
C VAL A 12 2.53 -24.09 -3.82
N THR A 13 3.69 -24.16 -4.46
CA THR A 13 3.99 -25.13 -5.53
C THR A 13 3.88 -26.56 -5.01
N ARG A 14 4.38 -26.84 -3.80
CA ARG A 14 4.29 -28.16 -3.18
C ARG A 14 2.84 -28.57 -2.92
N LEU A 15 2.02 -27.67 -2.37
CA LEU A 15 0.60 -27.91 -2.09
C LEU A 15 -0.21 -28.14 -3.37
N PHE A 16 0.12 -27.40 -4.44
CA PHE A 16 -0.49 -27.59 -5.75
C PHE A 16 -0.12 -28.95 -6.35
N ASN A 17 1.17 -29.29 -6.33
CA ASN A 17 1.66 -30.58 -6.85
C ASN A 17 1.16 -31.79 -6.05
N SER A 18 0.87 -31.62 -4.75
CA SER A 18 0.26 -32.68 -3.94
C SER A 18 -1.24 -32.83 -4.15
N GLY A 19 -1.87 -31.96 -4.96
CA GLY A 19 -3.32 -31.95 -5.19
C GLY A 19 -4.14 -31.48 -3.98
N THR A 20 -3.50 -30.79 -3.03
CA THR A 20 -4.20 -30.23 -1.86
C THR A 20 -4.97 -28.97 -2.26
N ILE A 21 -4.45 -28.23 -3.26
CA ILE A 21 -5.06 -27.04 -3.83
C ILE A 21 -5.00 -27.13 -5.36
N ASP A 22 -6.06 -26.67 -6.02
CA ASP A 22 -6.17 -26.72 -7.49
C ASP A 22 -6.04 -25.33 -8.15
N ARG A 23 -6.00 -24.26 -7.35
CA ARG A 23 -5.92 -22.88 -7.82
C ARG A 23 -5.29 -21.98 -6.76
N VAL A 24 -4.48 -21.03 -7.23
CA VAL A 24 -3.84 -20.00 -6.40
C VAL A 24 -4.03 -18.66 -7.08
N ASP A 25 -4.74 -17.77 -6.38
CA ASP A 25 -4.90 -16.37 -6.78
C ASP A 25 -4.10 -15.48 -5.80
N MET A 26 -3.42 -14.47 -6.34
CA MET A 26 -2.71 -13.44 -5.61
C MET A 26 -3.59 -12.19 -5.54
N LEU A 27 -3.82 -11.70 -4.32
CA LEU A 27 -4.53 -10.46 -4.06
C LEU A 27 -3.55 -9.46 -3.46
N TYR A 28 -3.37 -8.31 -4.11
CA TYR A 28 -2.41 -7.32 -3.66
C TYR A 28 -2.78 -5.91 -4.11
N ASN A 29 -2.14 -4.91 -3.48
CA ASN A 29 -2.28 -3.52 -3.89
C ASN A 29 -1.23 -3.20 -4.95
N GLU A 30 -1.68 -3.00 -6.18
CA GLU A 30 -0.83 -2.56 -7.27
C GLU A 30 -0.56 -1.05 -7.11
N PHE A 31 0.72 -0.71 -7.04
CA PHE A 31 1.16 0.68 -7.00
C PHE A 31 1.08 1.30 -8.40
N LYS A 32 0.09 2.17 -8.64
CA LYS A 32 0.02 3.00 -9.86
C LYS A 32 0.74 4.33 -9.67
N SER A 33 0.48 5.00 -8.55
CA SER A 33 1.14 6.26 -8.17
C SER A 33 0.99 6.51 -6.67
N ALA A 34 1.66 7.54 -6.16
CA ALA A 34 1.51 7.94 -4.75
C ALA A 34 0.04 8.19 -4.35
N GLY A 35 -0.77 8.71 -5.29
CA GLY A 35 -2.18 9.04 -5.08
C GLY A 35 -3.19 7.92 -5.37
N GLN A 36 -2.77 6.85 -6.04
CA GLN A 36 -3.68 5.83 -6.58
C GLN A 36 -3.08 4.44 -6.45
N GLN A 37 -3.83 3.57 -5.80
CA GLN A 37 -3.53 2.16 -5.63
C GLN A 37 -4.75 1.39 -6.10
N SER A 38 -4.52 0.27 -6.79
CA SER A 38 -5.60 -0.60 -7.26
C SER A 38 -5.48 -1.95 -6.58
N LEU A 39 -6.58 -2.46 -6.04
CA LEU A 39 -6.63 -3.84 -5.59
C LEU A 39 -6.71 -4.73 -6.83
N VAL A 40 -5.68 -5.56 -7.03
CA VAL A 40 -5.58 -6.44 -8.19
C VAL A 40 -5.64 -7.88 -7.71
N THR A 41 -6.39 -8.70 -8.44
CA THR A 41 -6.44 -10.16 -8.26
C THR A 41 -5.88 -10.81 -9.51
N GLU A 42 -4.74 -11.49 -9.39
CA GLU A 42 -4.09 -12.21 -10.48
C GLU A 42 -3.97 -13.69 -10.16
N GLN A 43 -4.21 -14.55 -11.13
CA GLN A 43 -4.03 -15.98 -10.96
C GLN A 43 -2.56 -16.36 -11.10
N LEU A 44 -2.00 -17.00 -10.07
CA LEU A 44 -0.61 -17.51 -10.08
C LEU A 44 -0.55 -18.95 -10.60
N LEU A 45 -1.46 -19.81 -10.12
CA LEU A 45 -1.55 -21.22 -10.52
C LEU A 45 -3.01 -21.66 -10.75
N PRO A 46 -3.29 -22.54 -11.72
CA PRO A 46 -2.42 -22.88 -12.86
C PRO A 46 -2.05 -21.63 -13.68
N VAL A 47 -0.87 -21.65 -14.30
CA VAL A 47 -0.37 -20.51 -15.09
C VAL A 47 -1.33 -20.27 -16.26
N PRO A 48 -1.99 -19.10 -16.33
CA PRO A 48 -2.93 -18.83 -17.40
C PRO A 48 -2.20 -18.75 -18.74
N PRO A 49 -2.79 -19.28 -19.84
CA PRO A 49 -2.19 -19.14 -21.16
C PRO A 49 -2.14 -17.67 -21.54
N MET A 50 -0.97 -17.18 -21.91
CA MET A 50 -0.82 -15.85 -22.49
C MET A 50 -1.31 -15.86 -23.94
N ALA A 51 -2.13 -14.89 -24.32
CA ALA A 51 -2.41 -14.62 -25.72
C ALA A 51 -1.11 -14.10 -26.37
N VAL A 52 -0.59 -14.86 -27.32
CA VAL A 52 0.57 -14.45 -28.12
C VAL A 52 0.02 -13.72 -29.35
N GLU A 53 0.44 -12.47 -29.57
CA GLU A 53 0.18 -11.83 -30.86
C GLU A 53 1.03 -12.56 -31.92
N ASP A 54 0.40 -13.03 -32.99
CA ASP A 54 1.10 -13.65 -34.11
C ASP A 54 1.97 -12.59 -34.79
N ASP A 55 3.26 -12.57 -34.46
CA ASP A 55 4.27 -11.85 -35.21
C ASP A 55 4.68 -12.69 -36.44
N PRO A 56 4.35 -12.26 -37.67
CA PRO A 56 4.70 -12.99 -38.89
C PRO A 56 6.21 -13.15 -39.10
N GLY A 57 7.03 -12.37 -38.39
CA GLY A 57 8.50 -12.45 -38.41
C GLY A 57 9.10 -13.40 -37.38
N PHE A 58 8.29 -13.97 -36.47
CA PHE A 58 8.78 -14.84 -35.41
C PHE A 58 9.07 -16.25 -35.94
N THR A 59 10.36 -16.57 -36.10
CA THR A 59 10.82 -17.89 -36.59
C THR A 59 10.98 -18.93 -35.47
N GLY A 60 10.55 -18.62 -34.24
CA GLY A 60 10.77 -19.47 -33.06
C GLY A 60 12.13 -19.25 -32.39
N TYR A 61 12.31 -19.93 -31.25
CA TYR A 61 13.56 -19.97 -30.51
C TYR A 61 14.30 -21.29 -30.73
N VAL A 62 15.63 -21.23 -30.78
CA VAL A 62 16.48 -22.43 -30.67
C VAL A 62 16.65 -22.73 -29.18
N TYR A 63 16.19 -23.90 -28.74
CA TYR A 63 16.28 -24.32 -27.35
C TYR A 63 17.46 -25.26 -27.15
N GLU A 64 18.33 -24.92 -26.21
CA GLU A 64 19.40 -25.80 -25.74
C GLU A 64 19.27 -25.92 -24.21
N PRO A 65 19.23 -27.14 -23.62
CA PRO A 65 19.33 -28.47 -24.22
C PRO A 65 18.01 -29.02 -24.80
N SER A 66 16.86 -28.67 -24.23
CA SER A 66 15.54 -28.95 -24.81
C SER A 66 14.48 -28.02 -24.19
N GLN A 67 13.40 -27.74 -24.93
CA GLN A 67 12.30 -26.91 -24.45
C GLN A 67 11.71 -27.37 -23.09
N PRO A 68 11.37 -28.66 -22.86
CA PRO A 68 10.78 -29.08 -21.60
C PRO A 68 11.76 -28.96 -20.41
N MET A 69 13.06 -29.19 -20.63
CA MET A 69 14.06 -29.01 -19.58
C MET A 69 14.16 -27.53 -19.17
N LEU A 70 14.25 -26.65 -20.16
CA LEU A 70 14.34 -25.21 -19.93
C LEU A 70 13.08 -24.70 -19.21
N LEU A 71 11.90 -25.18 -19.61
CA LEU A 71 10.64 -24.83 -18.97
C LEU A 71 10.57 -25.29 -17.51
N ASN A 72 11.02 -26.50 -17.19
CA ASN A 72 11.06 -27.02 -15.82
C ASN A 72 11.97 -26.19 -14.91
N ASP A 73 13.05 -25.63 -15.44
CA ASP A 73 13.98 -24.79 -14.67
C ASP A 73 13.47 -23.34 -14.53
N LEU A 74 12.80 -22.81 -15.55
CA LEU A 74 12.29 -21.44 -15.56
C LEU A 74 10.96 -21.28 -14.82
N LEU A 75 10.07 -22.27 -14.83
CA LEU A 75 8.76 -22.17 -14.17
C LEU A 75 8.88 -21.85 -12.66
N PRO A 76 9.70 -22.56 -11.86
CA PRO A 76 9.86 -22.22 -10.44
C PRO A 76 10.41 -20.80 -10.25
N GLN A 77 11.37 -20.39 -11.08
CA GLN A 77 11.91 -19.03 -11.02
C GLN A 77 10.84 -17.98 -11.33
N HIS A 78 10.03 -18.21 -12.36
CA HIS A 78 8.93 -17.34 -12.73
C HIS A 78 7.96 -17.13 -11.56
N LEU A 79 7.54 -18.19 -10.89
CA LEU A 79 6.63 -18.10 -9.74
C LEU A 79 7.24 -17.31 -8.57
N ARG A 80 8.53 -17.53 -8.28
CA ARG A 80 9.26 -16.78 -7.25
C ARG A 80 9.35 -15.30 -7.58
N PHE A 81 9.65 -14.96 -8.85
CA PHE A 81 9.70 -13.58 -9.32
C PHE A 81 8.33 -12.90 -9.29
N GLN A 82 7.26 -13.59 -9.68
CA GLN A 82 5.89 -13.08 -9.61
C GLN A 82 5.51 -12.72 -8.17
N LEU A 83 5.70 -13.65 -7.22
CA LEU A 83 5.44 -13.40 -5.80
C LEU A 83 6.31 -12.27 -5.24
N TRP A 84 7.59 -12.24 -5.61
CA TRP A 84 8.47 -11.17 -5.16
C TRP A 84 8.04 -9.80 -5.69
N ARG A 85 7.66 -9.70 -6.97
CA ARG A 85 7.09 -8.48 -7.57
C ARG A 85 5.86 -8.02 -6.80
N VAL A 86 4.91 -8.92 -6.59
CA VAL A 86 3.66 -8.64 -5.88
C VAL A 86 3.89 -8.12 -4.46
N LEU A 87 4.82 -8.71 -3.71
CA LEU A 87 5.18 -8.25 -2.38
C LEU A 87 5.77 -6.83 -2.40
N LEU A 88 6.65 -6.54 -3.36
CA LEU A 88 7.24 -5.20 -3.51
C LEU A 88 6.21 -4.15 -3.92
N GLU A 89 5.31 -4.47 -4.84
CA GLU A 89 4.22 -3.59 -5.26
C GLU A 89 3.29 -3.28 -4.10
N SER A 90 2.87 -4.30 -3.34
CA SER A 90 1.99 -4.12 -2.18
C SER A 90 2.64 -3.31 -1.06
N ASN A 91 3.94 -3.53 -0.79
CA ASN A 91 4.66 -2.76 0.23
C ASN A 91 4.81 -1.29 -0.18
N THR A 92 5.14 -1.04 -1.45
CA THR A 92 5.25 0.32 -1.99
C THR A 92 3.90 1.05 -1.96
N ALA A 93 2.82 0.35 -2.31
CA ALA A 93 1.47 0.87 -2.21
C ALA A 93 1.09 1.20 -0.75
N GLU A 94 1.41 0.33 0.21
CA GLU A 94 1.16 0.59 1.62
C GLU A 94 1.88 1.84 2.11
N GLU A 95 3.17 1.98 1.84
CA GLU A 95 3.94 3.16 2.25
C GLU A 95 3.40 4.44 1.62
N ALA A 96 3.01 4.40 0.34
CA ALA A 96 2.35 5.53 -0.31
C ALA A 96 1.00 5.89 0.33
N ALA A 97 0.17 4.88 0.66
CA ALA A 97 -1.11 5.08 1.34
C ALA A 97 -0.89 5.76 2.70
N ARG A 98 0.10 5.26 3.44
CA ARG A 98 0.47 5.73 4.76
C ARG A 98 0.95 7.18 4.72
N MET A 99 1.84 7.52 3.78
CA MET A 99 2.30 8.90 3.61
C MET A 99 1.13 9.87 3.36
N MET A 100 0.21 9.54 2.45
CA MET A 100 -0.96 10.38 2.20
C MET A 100 -1.89 10.49 3.40
N ALA A 101 -2.13 9.38 4.11
CA ALA A 101 -2.97 9.39 5.31
C ALA A 101 -2.38 10.29 6.40
N MET A 102 -1.06 10.24 6.59
CA MET A 102 -0.35 11.07 7.57
C MET A 102 -0.27 12.54 7.15
N ASP A 103 -0.10 12.83 5.86
CA ASP A 103 -0.17 14.21 5.33
C ASP A 103 -1.56 14.82 5.58
N ASN A 104 -2.62 14.05 5.33
CA ASN A 104 -4.00 14.50 5.60
C ASN A 104 -4.24 14.67 7.10
N ALA A 105 -3.76 13.74 7.94
CA ALA A 105 -3.85 13.87 9.39
C ALA A 105 -3.13 15.12 9.91
N THR A 106 -1.95 15.42 9.35
CA THR A 106 -1.15 16.60 9.71
C THR A 106 -1.89 17.88 9.34
N ARG A 107 -2.46 17.96 8.14
CA ARG A 107 -3.30 19.11 7.72
C ARG A 107 -4.50 19.30 8.64
N ASN A 108 -5.25 18.24 8.92
CA ASN A 108 -6.40 18.30 9.82
C ASN A 108 -6.01 18.74 11.25
N ALA A 109 -4.85 18.30 11.73
CA ALA A 109 -4.34 18.74 13.02
C ALA A 109 -3.95 20.23 13.03
N SER A 110 -3.34 20.73 11.96
CA SER A 110 -3.05 22.17 11.80
C SER A 110 -4.32 23.00 11.81
N ASP A 111 -5.34 22.59 11.06
CA ASP A 111 -6.63 23.29 11.03
C ASP A 111 -7.28 23.35 12.43
N LEU A 112 -7.21 22.26 13.18
CA LEU A 112 -7.71 22.20 14.57
C LEU A 112 -6.90 23.10 15.52
N ILE A 113 -5.57 23.15 15.36
CA ILE A 113 -4.70 24.04 16.16
C ILE A 113 -5.08 25.50 15.92
N ASP A 114 -5.33 25.88 14.66
CA ASP A 114 -5.72 27.25 14.32
C ASP A 114 -7.07 27.62 14.96
N GLU A 115 -8.06 26.73 14.90
CA GLU A 115 -9.37 26.92 15.54
C GLU A 115 -9.27 27.04 17.06
N LEU A 116 -8.52 26.15 17.71
CA LEU A 116 -8.33 26.17 19.16
C LEU A 116 -7.54 27.40 19.60
N THR A 117 -6.60 27.87 18.79
CA THR A 117 -5.83 29.09 19.06
C THR A 117 -6.72 30.33 19.04
N LEU A 118 -7.64 30.42 18.07
CA LEU A 118 -8.64 31.50 18.03
C LEU A 118 -9.54 31.46 19.26
N THR A 119 -10.01 30.27 19.64
CA THR A 119 -10.86 30.06 20.82
C THR A 119 -10.13 30.44 22.12
N ALA A 120 -8.88 30.02 22.28
CA ALA A 120 -8.06 30.35 23.44
C ALA A 120 -7.84 31.87 23.57
N ASN A 121 -7.57 32.56 22.46
CA ASN A 121 -7.42 34.01 22.45
C ASN A 121 -8.72 34.74 22.83
N LYS A 122 -9.88 34.23 22.38
CA LYS A 122 -11.18 34.77 22.74
C LYS A 122 -11.46 34.62 24.24
N ILE A 123 -11.27 33.41 24.79
CA ILE A 123 -11.43 33.14 26.22
C ILE A 123 -10.50 34.05 27.04
N ARG A 124 -9.24 34.19 26.62
CA ARG A 124 -8.28 35.08 27.29
C ARG A 124 -8.78 36.53 27.35
N GLN A 125 -9.35 37.06 26.27
CA GLN A 125 -9.89 38.42 26.24
C GLN A 125 -11.12 38.56 27.14
N GLU A 126 -12.01 37.57 27.15
CA GLU A 126 -13.19 37.54 28.03
C GLU A 126 -12.78 37.52 29.50
N THR A 127 -11.77 36.70 29.87
CA THR A 127 -11.23 36.66 31.24
C THR A 127 -10.64 38.02 31.65
N ILE A 128 -9.76 38.62 30.84
CA ILE A 128 -9.19 39.95 31.13
C ILE A 128 -10.30 41.01 31.31
N THR A 129 -11.31 40.97 30.46
CA THR A 129 -12.44 41.92 30.54
C THR A 129 -13.24 41.71 31.82
N SER A 130 -13.53 40.47 32.20
CA SER A 130 -14.23 40.13 33.45
C SER A 130 -13.43 40.59 34.68
N GLU A 131 -12.13 40.31 34.72
CA GLU A 131 -11.26 40.74 35.82
C GLU A 131 -11.23 42.27 35.95
N LEU A 132 -11.16 42.99 34.83
CA LEU A 132 -11.22 44.46 34.85
C LEU A 132 -12.58 44.97 35.35
N MET A 133 -13.68 44.34 34.95
CA MET A 133 -15.02 44.70 35.44
C MET A 133 -15.16 44.48 36.95
N ASP A 134 -14.62 43.37 37.47
CA ASP A 134 -14.63 43.08 38.91
C ASP A 134 -13.80 44.10 39.70
N ILE A 135 -12.63 44.50 39.19
CA ILE A 135 -11.77 45.53 39.82
C ILE A 135 -12.50 46.88 39.87
N VAL A 136 -13.13 47.30 38.76
CA VAL A 136 -13.85 48.58 38.69
C VAL A 136 -15.07 48.56 39.61
N GLY A 137 -15.88 47.50 39.57
CA GLY A 137 -17.05 47.35 40.45
C GLY A 137 -16.68 47.33 41.94
N GLY A 138 -15.59 46.64 42.29
CA GLY A 138 -15.07 46.63 43.66
C GLY A 138 -14.55 48.00 44.13
N ALA A 139 -13.87 48.74 43.26
CA ALA A 139 -13.40 50.10 43.57
C ALA A 139 -14.56 51.10 43.71
N GLU A 140 -15.62 50.95 42.93
CA GLU A 140 -16.81 51.81 42.98
C GLU A 140 -17.65 51.56 44.24
N ALA A 141 -17.68 50.33 44.75
CA ALA A 141 -18.38 49.96 45.99
C ALA A 141 -17.74 50.51 47.28
N LEU A 142 -16.48 50.99 47.22
CA LEU A 142 -15.76 51.58 48.34
C LEU A 142 -15.90 53.11 48.43
N LYS A 143 -16.63 53.73 47.50
CA LYS A 143 -16.84 55.17 47.38
C LYS A 143 -18.15 55.61 48.04
#